data_AF-A0A7Y3L6I7-F1
#
_entry.id   AF-A0A7Y3L6I7-F1
#
_cell.length_a   1.000
_cell.length_b   1.000
_cell.length_c   1.000
_cell.angle_alpha   90.00
_cell.angle_beta   90.00
_cell.angle_gamma   90.00
#
_symmetry.space_group_name_H-M   'P 1'
#
loop_
_entity.id
_entity.type
_entity.pdbx_description
1 polymer ?
#
loop_
_entity_poly.entity_id
_entity_poly.type
_entity_poly.pdbx_seq_one_letter_code
_entity_poly.pdbx_strand_id
1 'polypeptide(L)'
;MPENDPSPSDIKPRRFRKEPRTASVSREAVMGLDTLERRFGFGGAGIALVLALFFIPHLIKDTTITVTAKALANGSCPKSYTLLKRVCSRHEITHPSYWVPQFLVFVIVGGAIFAFSYWRKRPGLIVGTFLLGLATGSAGIFFLALGAWLSVRAFRLQKYGDPTFRGSNVKARERAQQRRANRGVRSKSSTKASAPEGSRAMPAPSKRYTPKKTNRR
;
A
#
# COMPACT_ATOMS: atom_id res chain seq x y z
N MET A 1 25.74 -72.77 7.39
CA MET A 1 24.84 -71.59 7.37
C MET A 1 25.34 -70.66 6.28
N PRO A 2 24.56 -70.34 5.25
CA PRO A 2 25.01 -69.43 4.19
C PRO A 2 24.86 -67.97 4.64
N GLU A 3 25.87 -67.16 4.33
CA GLU A 3 25.97 -65.72 4.56
C GLU A 3 24.94 -64.97 3.70
N ASN A 4 24.14 -64.13 4.34
CA ASN A 4 23.22 -63.20 3.69
C ASN A 4 23.93 -61.86 3.53
N ASP A 5 24.41 -61.55 2.33
CA ASP A 5 24.85 -60.20 1.97
C ASP A 5 23.61 -59.31 1.69
N PRO A 6 23.44 -58.17 2.40
CA PRO A 6 22.38 -57.23 2.09
C PRO A 6 22.75 -56.42 0.84
N SER A 7 22.08 -56.72 -0.26
CA SER A 7 22.05 -55.93 -1.49
C SER A 7 21.76 -54.44 -1.19
N PRO A 8 22.51 -53.48 -1.77
CA PRO A 8 22.29 -52.06 -1.53
C PRO A 8 20.94 -51.64 -2.12
N SER A 9 19.99 -51.30 -1.26
CA SER A 9 18.70 -50.78 -1.67
C SER A 9 18.86 -49.49 -2.46
N ASP A 10 18.46 -49.51 -3.74
CA ASP A 10 18.34 -48.36 -4.62
C ASP A 10 17.58 -47.22 -3.94
N ILE A 11 18.31 -46.17 -3.55
CA ILE A 11 17.73 -44.93 -3.02
C ILE A 11 17.07 -44.21 -4.20
N LYS A 12 15.78 -44.48 -4.42
CA LYS A 12 14.94 -43.71 -5.34
C LYS A 12 15.08 -42.21 -5.03
N PRO A 13 15.50 -41.36 -5.99
CA PRO A 13 15.55 -39.93 -5.77
C PRO A 13 14.11 -39.43 -5.57
N ARG A 14 13.80 -38.97 -4.35
CA ARG A 14 12.53 -38.28 -4.02
C ARG A 14 12.44 -36.99 -4.82
N ARG A 15 11.98 -37.09 -6.07
CA ARG A 15 11.84 -36.01 -7.07
C ARG A 15 10.79 -34.94 -6.74
N PHE A 16 10.35 -34.78 -5.49
CA PHE A 16 9.37 -33.74 -5.13
C PHE A 16 9.57 -33.17 -3.72
N ARG A 17 10.80 -33.07 -3.22
CA ARG A 17 11.05 -32.07 -2.17
C ARG A 17 11.09 -30.72 -2.86
N LYS A 18 9.93 -30.07 -2.99
CA LYS A 18 9.87 -28.62 -3.25
C LYS A 18 10.79 -27.99 -2.21
N GLU A 19 11.90 -27.42 -2.65
CA GLU A 19 12.64 -26.50 -1.80
C GLU A 19 11.65 -25.48 -1.26
N PRO A 20 11.65 -25.22 0.06
CA PRO A 20 10.85 -24.14 0.60
C PRO A 20 11.26 -22.88 -0.15
N ARG A 21 10.33 -22.36 -0.96
CA ARG A 21 10.46 -21.06 -1.64
C ARG A 21 11.09 -20.11 -0.65
N THR A 22 12.29 -19.64 -0.96
CA THR A 22 13.05 -18.68 -0.16
C THR A 22 12.11 -17.59 0.33
N ALA A 23 11.91 -17.61 1.65
CA ALA A 23 11.06 -16.77 2.49
C ALA A 23 10.16 -15.79 1.72
N SER A 24 8.89 -16.17 1.53
CA SER A 24 7.83 -15.18 1.61
C SER A 24 7.99 -14.48 2.96
N VAL A 25 8.42 -13.21 2.93
CA VAL A 25 8.49 -12.33 4.11
C VAL A 25 7.27 -12.60 4.97
N SER A 26 7.49 -12.99 6.24
CA SER A 26 6.39 -13.38 7.13
C SER A 26 5.34 -12.27 7.15
N ARG A 27 4.05 -12.62 7.21
CA ARG A 27 2.97 -11.62 7.30
C ARG A 27 3.22 -10.61 8.42
N GLU A 28 3.91 -11.03 9.48
CA GLU A 28 4.36 -10.21 10.60
C GLU A 28 5.43 -9.20 10.22
N ALA A 29 6.39 -9.53 9.35
CA ALA A 29 7.35 -8.58 8.81
C ALA A 29 6.70 -7.61 7.80
N VAL A 30 5.60 -8.01 7.14
CA VAL A 30 4.81 -7.12 6.26
C VAL A 30 3.88 -6.19 7.04
N MET A 31 3.29 -6.68 8.13
CA MET A 31 2.35 -5.95 8.97
C MET A 31 3.05 -5.14 10.08
N GLY A 32 4.28 -5.52 10.42
CA GLY A 32 5.08 -4.94 11.48
C GLY A 32 5.64 -3.58 11.11
N LEU A 33 5.54 -2.65 12.05
CA LEU A 33 6.08 -1.30 11.93
C LEU A 33 7.59 -1.30 12.20
N ASP A 34 8.37 -0.70 11.30
CA ASP A 34 9.83 -0.54 11.48
C ASP A 34 10.15 0.44 12.63
N THR A 35 11.32 0.32 13.26
CA THR A 35 11.78 1.24 14.32
C THR A 35 11.80 2.71 13.85
N LEU A 36 12.16 2.95 12.59
CA LEU A 36 12.14 4.28 11.97
C LEU A 36 10.71 4.81 11.83
N GLU A 37 9.79 3.99 11.33
CA GLU A 37 8.38 4.33 11.16
C GLU A 37 7.71 4.59 12.51
N ARG A 38 8.12 3.88 13.55
CA ARG A 38 7.67 4.09 14.93
C ARG A 38 8.13 5.44 15.48
N ARG A 39 9.37 5.85 15.22
CA ARG A 39 9.88 7.19 15.59
C ARG A 39 9.10 8.29 14.87
N PHE A 40 8.83 8.12 13.59
CA PHE A 40 7.98 9.06 12.83
C PHE A 40 6.53 9.04 13.31
N GLY A 41 5.99 7.88 13.70
CA GLY A 41 4.65 7.76 14.26
C GLY A 41 4.51 8.48 15.60
N PHE A 42 5.48 8.32 16.50
CA PHE A 42 5.51 9.09 17.75
C PHE A 42 5.75 10.59 17.51
N GLY A 43 6.60 10.95 16.55
CA GLY A 43 6.79 12.34 16.14
C GLY A 43 5.48 12.97 15.63
N GLY A 44 4.76 12.25 14.75
CA GLY A 44 3.45 12.68 14.24
C GLY A 44 2.41 12.83 15.34
N ALA A 45 2.34 11.88 16.28
CA ALA A 45 1.46 11.99 17.45
C ALA A 45 1.83 13.16 18.37
N GLY A 46 3.13 13.42 18.56
CA GLY A 46 3.61 14.58 19.32
C GLY A 46 3.22 15.90 18.68
N ILE A 47 3.38 16.03 17.36
CA ILE A 47 2.94 17.24 16.62
C ILE A 47 1.42 17.40 16.73
N ALA A 48 0.65 16.32 16.59
CA ALA A 48 -0.80 16.37 16.76
C ALA A 48 -1.21 16.86 18.16
N LEU A 49 -0.47 16.43 19.20
CA LEU A 49 -0.69 16.88 20.58
C LEU A 49 -0.35 18.36 20.77
N VAL A 50 0.77 18.83 20.19
CA VAL A 50 1.13 20.26 20.23
C VAL A 50 0.07 21.11 19.53
N LEU A 51 -0.44 20.67 18.38
CA LEU A 51 -1.53 21.34 17.68
C LEU A 51 -2.80 21.36 18.55
N ALA A 52 -3.15 20.24 19.18
CA ALA A 52 -4.30 20.19 20.09
C ALA A 52 -4.16 21.19 21.24
N LEU A 53 -2.97 21.29 21.87
CA LEU A 53 -2.70 22.28 22.92
C LEU A 53 -2.81 23.73 22.42
N PHE A 54 -2.37 24.00 21.18
CA PHE A 54 -2.47 25.32 20.57
C PHE A 54 -3.92 25.78 20.34
N PHE A 55 -4.86 24.83 20.14
CA PHE A 55 -6.28 25.14 19.99
C PHE A 55 -7.02 25.33 21.32
N ILE A 56 -6.44 24.97 22.47
CA ILE A 56 -7.09 25.12 23.78
C ILE A 56 -7.47 26.58 24.10
N PRO A 57 -6.61 27.59 23.89
CA PRO A 57 -7.00 28.99 24.12
C PRO A 57 -8.21 29.44 23.27
N HIS A 58 -8.37 28.88 22.07
CA HIS A 58 -9.50 29.19 21.17
C HIS A 58 -10.81 28.54 21.63
N LEU A 59 -10.76 27.58 22.57
CA LEU A 59 -11.94 26.97 23.19
C LEU A 59 -12.45 27.75 24.41
N ILE A 60 -11.62 28.59 25.01
CA ILE A 60 -11.94 29.29 26.27
C ILE A 60 -12.40 30.73 26.01
N LYS A 61 -11.96 31.33 24.90
CA LYS A 61 -12.27 32.73 24.56
C LYS A 61 -12.92 32.82 23.19
N ASP A 62 -13.87 33.73 23.05
CA ASP A 62 -14.45 34.06 21.75
C ASP A 62 -13.36 34.61 20.82
N THR A 63 -13.22 33.99 19.65
CA THR A 63 -12.20 34.38 18.67
C THR A 63 -12.82 35.21 17.56
N THR A 64 -12.26 36.39 17.33
CA THR A 64 -12.62 37.24 16.20
C THR A 64 -11.87 36.75 14.96
N ILE A 65 -12.58 36.13 14.02
CA ILE A 65 -12.00 35.74 12.73
C ILE A 65 -12.33 36.85 11.72
N THR A 66 -11.32 37.31 10.99
CA THR A 66 -11.51 38.22 9.86
C THR A 66 -11.95 37.43 8.65
N VAL A 67 -13.23 37.54 8.29
CA VAL A 67 -13.74 36.98 7.04
C VAL A 67 -13.50 38.00 5.93
N THR A 68 -12.72 37.58 4.93
CA THR A 68 -12.42 38.41 3.76
C THR A 68 -13.25 37.99 2.56
N ALA A 69 -13.94 38.93 1.93
CA ALA A 69 -14.67 38.76 0.69
C ALA A 69 -14.01 39.58 -0.44
N LYS A 70 -14.16 39.09 -1.68
CA LYS A 70 -13.78 39.86 -2.86
C LYS A 70 -14.68 41.09 -2.96
N ALA A 71 -14.07 42.24 -3.26
CA ALA A 71 -14.83 43.46 -3.54
C ALA A 71 -15.71 43.25 -4.78
N LEU A 72 -16.90 43.88 -4.79
CA LEU A 72 -17.72 43.90 -6.00
C LEU A 72 -16.99 44.69 -7.10
N ALA A 73 -17.37 44.44 -8.35
CA ALA A 73 -16.81 45.11 -9.53
C ALA A 73 -16.84 46.65 -9.43
N ASN A 74 -17.77 47.20 -8.63
CA ASN A 74 -17.96 48.63 -8.43
C ASN A 74 -17.08 49.21 -7.29
N GLY A 75 -16.13 48.44 -6.75
CA GLY A 75 -15.30 48.86 -5.62
C GLY A 75 -16.04 48.96 -4.29
N SER A 76 -17.30 48.53 -4.24
CA SER A 76 -18.13 48.50 -3.04
C SER A 76 -18.07 47.14 -2.34
N CYS A 77 -18.27 47.17 -1.02
CA CYS A 77 -18.41 45.96 -0.22
C CYS A 77 -19.88 45.66 0.07
N PRO A 78 -20.25 44.36 0.21
CA PRO A 78 -21.57 44.01 0.70
C PRO A 78 -21.82 44.60 2.10
N LYS A 79 -23.10 44.89 2.43
CA LYS A 79 -23.48 45.45 3.74
C LYS A 79 -22.85 44.63 4.87
N SER A 80 -22.28 45.30 5.88
CA SER A 80 -21.49 44.78 7.02
C SER A 80 -19.99 44.52 6.81
N TYR A 81 -19.45 44.78 5.62
CA TYR A 81 -18.02 44.65 5.36
C TYR A 81 -17.34 46.00 5.18
N THR A 82 -16.14 46.15 5.75
CA THR A 82 -15.28 47.33 5.59
C THR A 82 -14.29 47.10 4.46
N LEU A 83 -14.12 48.08 3.57
CA LEU A 83 -13.17 48.00 2.47
C LEU A 83 -11.75 48.29 3.00
N LEU A 84 -10.92 47.25 3.09
CA LEU A 84 -9.49 47.39 3.37
C LEU A 84 -8.71 47.19 2.06
N LYS A 85 -8.29 48.31 1.48
CA LYS A 85 -7.59 48.39 0.18
C LYS A 85 -8.42 47.82 -0.98
N ARG A 86 -8.28 46.52 -1.27
CA ARG A 86 -8.98 45.81 -2.37
C ARG A 86 -9.78 44.61 -1.87
N VAL A 87 -9.87 44.42 -0.56
CA VAL A 87 -10.50 43.27 0.08
C VAL A 87 -11.52 43.78 1.09
N CYS A 88 -12.71 43.21 1.05
CA CYS A 88 -13.76 43.50 2.01
C CYS A 88 -13.54 42.63 3.25
N SER A 89 -13.46 43.21 4.44
CA SER A 89 -13.26 42.47 5.68
C SER A 89 -14.39 42.69 6.67
N ARG A 90 -14.77 41.63 7.37
CA ARG A 90 -15.70 41.68 8.50
C ARG A 90 -15.11 40.85 9.63
N HIS A 91 -15.17 41.39 10.84
CA HIS A 91 -14.89 40.61 12.04
C HIS A 91 -16.15 39.85 12.43
N GLU A 92 -16.08 38.53 12.41
CA GLU A 92 -17.14 37.67 12.91
C GLU A 92 -16.66 37.04 14.21
N ILE A 93 -17.46 37.23 15.27
CA ILE A 93 -17.22 36.60 16.56
C ILE A 93 -17.68 35.16 16.42
N THR A 94 -16.72 34.25 16.43
CA THR A 94 -17.01 32.81 16.33
C THR A 94 -17.12 32.21 17.71
N HIS A 95 -18.22 31.49 17.94
CA HIS A 95 -18.45 30.79 19.21
C HIS A 95 -17.46 29.62 19.34
N PRO A 96 -16.98 29.29 20.55
CA PRO A 96 -16.00 28.22 20.79
C PRO A 96 -16.40 26.85 20.21
N SER A 97 -17.70 26.60 20.06
CA SER A 97 -18.25 25.39 19.44
C SER A 97 -17.79 25.16 17.99
N TYR A 98 -17.36 26.20 17.29
CA TYR A 98 -16.78 26.08 15.95
C TYR A 98 -15.45 25.31 15.95
N TRP A 99 -14.64 25.49 17.00
CA TRP A 99 -13.31 24.88 17.12
C TRP A 99 -13.33 23.50 17.78
N VAL A 100 -14.40 23.16 18.50
CA VAL A 100 -14.56 21.88 19.21
C VAL A 100 -14.39 20.67 18.29
N PRO A 101 -15.03 20.58 17.10
CA PRO A 101 -14.86 19.43 16.22
C PRO A 101 -13.42 19.27 15.76
N GLN A 102 -12.74 20.37 15.43
CA GLN A 102 -11.36 20.35 14.97
C GLN A 102 -10.40 19.86 16.07
N PHE A 103 -10.56 20.37 17.30
CA PHE A 103 -9.82 19.91 18.46
C PHE A 103 -10.03 18.41 18.72
N LEU A 104 -11.30 17.97 18.68
CA LEU A 104 -11.67 16.59 18.92
C LEU A 104 -11.07 15.65 17.88
N VAL A 105 -11.00 16.07 16.61
CA VAL A 105 -10.30 15.31 15.56
C VAL A 105 -8.80 15.17 15.86
N PHE A 106 -8.10 16.23 16.29
CA PHE A 106 -6.69 16.12 16.66
C PHE A 106 -6.46 15.14 17.81
N VAL A 107 -7.33 15.16 18.82
CA VAL A 107 -7.22 14.27 19.98
C VAL A 107 -7.51 12.81 19.60
N ILE A 108 -8.61 12.54 18.89
CA ILE A 108 -9.00 11.18 18.52
C ILE A 108 -8.03 10.60 17.49
N VAL A 109 -7.75 11.32 16.41
CA VAL A 109 -6.88 10.81 15.33
C VAL A 109 -5.42 10.79 15.79
N GLY A 110 -4.96 11.81 16.52
CA GLY A 110 -3.62 11.81 17.13
C GLY A 110 -3.43 10.66 18.13
N GLY A 111 -4.44 10.41 18.98
CA GLY A 111 -4.48 9.26 19.87
C GLY A 111 -4.49 7.92 19.14
N ALA A 112 -5.22 7.81 18.03
CA ALA A 112 -5.22 6.63 17.18
C ALA A 112 -3.85 6.39 16.54
N ILE A 113 -3.17 7.43 16.02
CA ILE A 113 -1.81 7.34 15.49
C ILE A 113 -0.84 6.84 16.57
N PHE A 114 -0.95 7.37 17.79
CA PHE A 114 -0.17 6.91 18.94
C PHE A 114 -0.42 5.44 19.26
N ALA A 115 -1.69 5.02 19.37
CA ALA A 115 -2.08 3.65 19.65
C ALA A 115 -1.63 2.67 18.55
N PHE A 116 -1.79 3.02 17.27
CA PHE A 116 -1.31 2.19 16.15
C PHE A 116 0.21 2.12 16.06
N SER A 117 0.91 3.21 16.44
CA SER A 117 2.37 3.20 16.59
C SER A 117 2.81 2.28 17.74
N TYR A 118 2.05 2.23 18.83
CA TYR A 118 2.30 1.34 19.96
C TYR A 118 2.04 -0.14 19.61
N TRP A 119 0.91 -0.45 18.99
CA TRP A 119 0.53 -1.81 18.55
C TRP A 119 1.25 -2.28 17.28
N ARG A 120 2.15 -1.47 16.74
CA ARG A 120 2.98 -1.77 15.55
C ARG A 120 2.16 -2.12 14.31
N LYS A 121 1.00 -1.48 14.12
CA LYS A 121 0.13 -1.70 12.96
C LYS A 121 0.37 -0.61 11.90
N ARG A 122 1.16 -0.93 10.85
CA ARG A 122 1.39 -0.07 9.67
C ARG A 122 0.14 0.57 9.06
N PRO A 123 -0.93 -0.19 8.73
CA PRO A 123 -2.07 0.39 8.00
C PRO A 123 -2.79 1.46 8.82
N GLY A 124 -2.89 1.28 10.15
CA GLY A 124 -3.49 2.28 11.04
C GLY A 124 -2.69 3.58 11.09
N LEU A 125 -1.35 3.49 11.07
CA LEU A 125 -0.47 4.67 11.02
C LEU A 125 -0.66 5.43 9.70
N ILE A 126 -0.68 4.73 8.56
CA ILE A 126 -0.85 5.33 7.23
C ILE A 126 -2.21 6.05 7.16
N VAL A 127 -3.30 5.34 7.48
CA VAL A 127 -4.65 5.91 7.42
C VAL A 127 -4.80 7.08 8.40
N GLY A 128 -4.28 6.95 9.62
CA GLY A 128 -4.30 8.03 10.61
C GLY A 128 -3.59 9.29 10.13
N THR A 129 -2.40 9.15 9.52
CA THR A 129 -1.64 10.30 8.99
C THR A 129 -2.35 10.99 7.82
N PHE A 130 -3.02 10.24 6.94
CA PHE A 130 -3.83 10.82 5.88
C PHE A 130 -5.07 11.53 6.41
N LEU A 131 -5.80 10.90 7.34
CA LEU A 131 -6.99 11.50 7.95
C LEU A 131 -6.64 12.79 8.68
N LEU A 132 -5.54 12.80 9.43
CA LEU A 132 -5.05 13.99 10.10
C LEU A 132 -4.66 15.07 9.09
N GLY A 133 -3.91 14.71 8.04
CA GLY A 133 -3.53 15.64 6.98
C GLY A 133 -4.72 16.28 6.27
N LEU A 134 -5.77 15.50 5.97
CA LEU A 134 -7.00 16.02 5.38
C LEU A 134 -7.77 16.92 6.34
N ALA A 135 -7.89 16.53 7.61
CA ALA A 135 -8.58 17.33 8.63
C ALA A 135 -7.90 18.67 8.90
N THR A 136 -6.58 18.73 8.78
CA THR A 136 -5.81 19.98 9.03
C THR A 136 -5.79 20.91 7.80
N GLY A 137 -6.24 20.46 6.63
CA GLY A 137 -6.20 21.24 5.39
C GLY A 137 -4.78 21.57 4.93
N SER A 138 -4.49 22.84 4.63
CA SER A 138 -3.19 23.29 4.11
C SER A 138 -2.03 23.08 5.09
N ALA A 139 -2.28 23.20 6.40
CA ALA A 139 -1.28 22.89 7.43
C ALA A 139 -1.00 21.37 7.52
N GLY A 140 -1.87 20.55 6.95
CA GLY A 140 -1.77 19.08 6.96
C GLY A 140 -0.86 18.48 5.90
N ILE A 141 -0.25 19.28 5.02
CA ILE A 141 0.61 18.80 3.93
C ILE A 141 1.76 17.94 4.46
N PHE A 142 2.34 18.29 5.61
CA PHE A 142 3.38 17.50 6.25
C PHE A 142 2.89 16.09 6.63
N PHE A 143 1.66 15.97 7.14
CA PHE A 143 1.06 14.68 7.48
C PHE A 143 0.70 13.87 6.23
N LEU A 144 0.24 14.53 5.16
CA LEU A 144 -0.01 13.88 3.87
C LEU A 144 1.29 13.35 3.25
N ALA A 145 2.37 14.15 3.27
CA ALA A 145 3.68 13.73 2.78
C ALA A 145 4.21 12.53 3.59
N LEU A 146 4.02 12.54 4.91
CA LEU A 146 4.39 11.44 5.79
C LEU A 146 3.56 10.18 5.49
N GLY A 147 2.25 10.30 5.32
CA GLY A 147 1.37 9.18 4.94
C GLY A 147 1.71 8.60 3.57
N ALA A 148 2.01 9.44 2.59
CA ALA A 148 2.46 9.04 1.26
C ALA A 148 3.81 8.31 1.32
N TRP A 149 4.76 8.84 2.09
CA TRP A 149 6.05 8.20 2.34
C TRP A 149 5.90 6.80 2.95
N LEU A 150 5.08 6.65 3.98
CA LEU A 150 4.79 5.37 4.62
C LEU A 150 4.11 4.39 3.65
N SER A 151 3.21 4.88 2.80
CA SER A 151 2.51 4.09 1.78
C SER A 151 3.47 3.54 0.72
N VAL A 152 4.38 4.39 0.21
CA VAL A 152 5.40 3.97 -0.76
C VAL A 152 6.31 2.90 -0.15
N ARG A 153 6.69 3.07 1.12
CA ARG A 153 7.53 2.09 1.82
C ARG A 153 6.81 0.76 2.06
N ALA A 154 5.54 0.79 2.44
CA ALA A 154 4.71 -0.41 2.59
C ALA A 154 4.53 -1.14 1.25
N PHE A 155 4.26 -0.41 0.16
CA PHE A 155 4.16 -0.97 -1.19
C PHE A 155 5.48 -1.61 -1.64
N ARG A 156 6.61 -0.96 -1.37
CA ARG A 156 7.94 -1.51 -1.68
C ARG A 156 8.21 -2.78 -0.90
N LEU A 157 7.85 -2.82 0.38
CA LEU A 157 8.03 -4.01 1.20
C LEU A 157 7.16 -5.17 0.69
N GLN A 158 5.91 -4.92 0.26
CA GLN A 158 5.06 -5.95 -0.35
C GLN A 158 5.61 -6.46 -1.70
N LYS A 159 6.13 -5.56 -2.56
CA LYS A 159 6.57 -5.91 -3.92
C LYS A 159 7.98 -6.48 -3.98
N TYR A 160 8.90 -5.93 -3.19
CA TYR A 160 10.35 -6.24 -3.24
C TYR A 160 10.86 -6.99 -2.00
N GLY A 161 10.11 -6.99 -0.89
CA GLY A 161 10.52 -7.64 0.35
C GLY A 161 11.55 -6.86 1.16
N ASP A 162 11.91 -5.65 0.73
CA ASP A 162 12.83 -4.75 1.42
C ASP A 162 12.29 -3.31 1.41
N PRO A 163 12.29 -2.61 2.55
CA PRO A 163 11.76 -1.24 2.66
C PRO A 163 12.77 -0.16 2.22
N THR A 164 14.06 -0.49 2.12
CA THR A 164 15.13 0.44 1.72
C THR A 164 15.66 0.12 0.32
N PHE A 165 15.79 1.16 -0.50
CA PHE A 165 16.06 1.09 -1.94
C PHE A 165 17.47 0.58 -2.31
N ARG A 166 18.41 0.48 -1.36
CA ARG A 166 19.83 0.23 -1.66
C ARG A 166 20.13 -1.13 -2.33
N GLY A 167 19.24 -2.13 -2.23
CA GLY A 167 19.39 -3.44 -2.90
C GLY A 167 18.32 -3.78 -3.95
N SER A 168 17.35 -2.89 -4.17
CA SER A 168 16.12 -3.20 -4.93
C SER A 168 16.37 -3.51 -6.41
N ASN A 169 17.35 -2.86 -7.04
CA ASN A 169 17.66 -3.10 -8.46
C ASN A 169 18.28 -4.48 -8.69
N VAL A 170 19.13 -4.96 -7.78
CA VAL A 170 19.77 -6.28 -7.90
C VAL A 170 18.73 -7.38 -7.69
N LYS A 171 17.94 -7.30 -6.60
CA LYS A 171 16.89 -8.30 -6.29
C LYS A 171 15.75 -8.31 -7.32
N ALA A 172 15.38 -7.14 -7.87
CA ALA A 172 14.39 -7.05 -8.94
C ALA A 172 14.92 -7.58 -10.28
N ARG A 173 16.20 -7.34 -10.58
CA ARG A 173 16.88 -7.90 -11.76
C ARG A 173 17.07 -9.40 -11.63
N GLU A 174 17.39 -9.91 -10.44
CA GLU A 174 17.44 -11.35 -10.13
C GLU A 174 16.06 -12.00 -10.27
N ARG A 175 14.98 -11.40 -9.74
CA ARG A 175 13.62 -11.93 -9.96
C ARG A 175 13.18 -11.85 -11.42
N ALA A 176 13.55 -10.80 -12.15
CA ALA A 176 13.29 -10.70 -13.58
C ALA A 176 14.07 -11.76 -14.37
N GLN A 177 15.32 -12.03 -13.97
CA GLN A 177 16.15 -13.10 -14.53
C GLN A 177 15.59 -14.48 -14.17
N GLN A 178 15.15 -14.72 -12.94
CA GLN A 178 14.47 -15.97 -12.54
C GLN A 178 13.15 -16.19 -13.30
N ARG A 179 12.40 -15.12 -13.58
CA ARG A 179 11.19 -15.19 -14.43
C ARG A 179 11.52 -15.48 -15.89
N ARG A 180 12.64 -14.93 -16.41
CA ARG A 180 13.12 -15.22 -17.77
C ARG A 180 13.71 -16.63 -17.89
N ALA A 181 14.47 -17.08 -16.90
CA ALA A 181 15.04 -18.43 -16.83
C ALA A 181 13.94 -19.50 -16.77
N ASN A 182 12.89 -19.29 -15.95
CA ASN A 182 11.74 -20.21 -15.89
C ASN A 182 10.86 -20.18 -17.15
N ARG A 183 10.91 -19.12 -17.98
CA ARG A 183 10.25 -19.11 -19.30
C ARG A 183 11.05 -19.89 -20.36
N GLY A 184 12.38 -19.95 -20.23
CA GLY A 184 13.26 -20.69 -21.15
C GLY A 184 13.14 -22.21 -21.05
N VAL A 185 12.85 -22.76 -19.87
CA VAL A 185 12.74 -24.23 -19.67
C VAL A 185 11.46 -24.80 -20.29
N ARG A 186 10.39 -24.00 -20.42
CA ARG A 186 9.12 -24.45 -21.04
C ARG A 186 9.16 -24.46 -22.57
N SER A 187 10.18 -23.87 -23.18
CA SER A 187 10.32 -23.74 -24.65
C SER A 187 11.35 -24.72 -25.26
N LYS A 188 12.07 -25.51 -24.46
CA LYS A 188 13.14 -26.39 -24.94
C LYS A 188 12.80 -27.90 -24.97
N SER A 189 11.54 -28.29 -24.79
CA SER A 189 11.11 -29.69 -25.00
C SER A 189 10.62 -29.98 -26.42
N SER A 190 10.85 -29.08 -27.39
CA SER A 190 10.63 -29.37 -28.80
C SER A 190 11.97 -29.62 -29.52
N THR A 191 12.15 -30.88 -29.92
CA THR A 191 12.79 -31.31 -31.18
C THR A 191 14.29 -31.66 -31.19
N LYS A 192 14.61 -32.96 -31.31
CA LYS A 192 15.37 -33.63 -32.42
C LYS A 192 15.68 -35.11 -32.07
N ALA A 193 15.10 -36.08 -32.81
CA ALA A 193 15.69 -36.91 -33.90
C ALA A 193 16.48 -38.12 -33.35
N SER A 194 16.32 -39.39 -33.76
CA SER A 194 16.13 -40.01 -35.09
C SER A 194 15.55 -41.45 -34.97
N ALA A 195 14.94 -41.95 -36.05
CA ALA A 195 14.16 -43.20 -36.19
C ALA A 195 14.95 -44.53 -35.95
N PRO A 196 14.26 -45.68 -35.77
CA PRO A 196 13.78 -46.43 -36.94
C PRO A 196 12.30 -46.86 -36.88
N GLU A 197 11.67 -46.77 -38.05
CA GLU A 197 10.76 -47.73 -38.69
C GLU A 197 9.78 -48.56 -37.83
N GLY A 198 8.47 -48.30 -38.01
CA GLY A 198 7.44 -49.32 -37.69
C GLY A 198 6.10 -48.79 -37.19
N SER A 199 5.15 -48.60 -38.12
CA SER A 199 3.69 -48.56 -37.92
C SER A 199 3.06 -47.34 -37.21
N ARG A 200 2.25 -46.63 -37.99
CA ARG A 200 1.58 -45.36 -37.72
C ARG A 200 0.22 -45.65 -37.08
N ALA A 201 0.03 -45.36 -35.79
CA ALA A 201 -1.31 -45.39 -35.18
C ALA A 201 -1.95 -43.98 -35.25
N MET A 202 -2.99 -43.84 -36.08
CA MET A 202 -3.84 -42.65 -36.14
C MET A 202 -4.72 -42.51 -34.88
N PRO A 203 -5.13 -41.28 -34.52
CA PRO A 203 -5.93 -41.02 -33.31
C PRO A 203 -7.37 -41.55 -33.44
N ALA A 204 -7.92 -42.02 -32.31
CA ALA A 204 -9.25 -42.61 -32.21
C ALA A 204 -10.39 -41.62 -32.52
N PRO A 205 -11.46 -42.02 -33.24
CA PRO A 205 -12.55 -41.14 -33.66
C PRO A 205 -13.43 -40.72 -32.48
N SER A 206 -13.61 -39.41 -32.30
CA SER A 206 -14.46 -38.83 -31.26
C SER A 206 -15.96 -39.02 -31.56
N LYS A 207 -16.69 -39.66 -30.65
CA LYS A 207 -18.16 -39.74 -30.65
C LYS A 207 -18.78 -38.42 -30.17
N ARG A 208 -18.86 -37.40 -31.02
CA ARG A 208 -19.85 -36.32 -30.89
C ARG A 208 -19.85 -35.46 -32.14
N TYR A 209 -21.02 -35.32 -32.74
CA TYR A 209 -21.40 -34.44 -33.86
C TYR A 209 -21.47 -35.10 -35.25
N THR A 210 -22.65 -35.65 -35.56
CA THR A 210 -23.11 -35.93 -36.93
C THR A 210 -24.16 -34.89 -37.32
N PRO A 211 -23.91 -33.98 -38.27
CA PRO A 211 -25.00 -33.25 -38.90
C PRO A 211 -25.62 -34.09 -40.03
N LYS A 212 -26.95 -34.18 -40.01
CA LYS A 212 -27.82 -34.90 -40.96
C LYS A 212 -27.51 -34.53 -42.42
N LYS A 213 -27.45 -35.55 -43.28
CA LYS A 213 -27.38 -35.41 -44.75
C LYS A 213 -28.59 -34.61 -45.26
N THR A 214 -28.33 -33.67 -46.16
CA THR A 214 -29.31 -33.22 -47.16
C THR A 214 -28.85 -33.82 -48.49
N ASN A 215 -29.77 -34.56 -49.11
CA ASN A 215 -29.61 -35.21 -50.41
C ASN A 215 -30.29 -34.30 -51.43
N ARG A 216 -29.58 -33.90 -52.49
CA ARG A 216 -30.21 -33.69 -53.79
C ARG A 216 -29.18 -33.82 -54.91
N ARG A 217 -29.50 -34.80 -55.77
CA ARG A 217 -29.15 -35.04 -57.18
C ARG A 217 -28.10 -34.13 -57.82
#